data_AF-A0A377ST30-F1
#
_entry.id   AF-A0A377ST30-F1
#
_cell.length_a   1.000
_cell.length_b   1.000
_cell.length_c   1.000
_cell.angle_alpha   90.00
_cell.angle_beta   90.00
_cell.angle_gamma   90.00
#
_symmetry.space_group_name_H-M   'P 1'
#
loop_
_entity.id
_entity.type
_entity.pdbx_description
1 polymer ?
#
loop_
_entity_poly.entity_id
_entity_poly.type
_entity_poly.pdbx_seq_one_letter_code
_entity_poly.pdbx_strand_id
1 'polypeptide(L)' 'MSRRGNCYDNAPMESFWGSLTNELVHHHSYGSRFEAEVSIREYINIFYNRQRSHTRLGNLSPAAFA' A
#
# COMPACT_ATOMS: atom_id res chain seq x y z
N MET A 1 20.49 3.53 -3.77
CA MET A 1 21.34 2.48 -4.37
C MET A 1 20.74 1.12 -4.01
N SER A 2 19.97 0.53 -4.92
CA SER A 2 19.45 -0.84 -4.78
C SER A 2 20.48 -1.82 -5.35
N ARG A 3 20.94 -2.80 -4.56
CA ARG A 3 21.93 -3.81 -4.96
C ARG A 3 21.18 -5.13 -5.20
N ARG A 4 21.40 -5.79 -6.35
CA ARG A 4 20.82 -7.13 -6.61
C ARG A 4 21.13 -8.07 -5.43
N GLY A 5 20.09 -8.61 -4.81
CA GLY A 5 20.20 -9.51 -3.65
C GLY A 5 19.89 -8.87 -2.29
N ASN A 6 19.58 -7.57 -2.20
CA ASN A 6 19.13 -6.96 -0.95
C ASN A 6 17.60 -7.05 -0.82
N CYS A 7 17.09 -8.02 -0.05
CA CYS A 7 15.66 -8.19 0.22
C CYS A 7 15.03 -6.98 0.93
N TYR A 8 15.80 -6.19 1.68
CA TYR A 8 15.30 -5.01 2.38
C TYR A 8 14.93 -3.86 1.45
N ASP A 9 15.49 -3.81 0.25
CA ASP A 9 15.19 -2.78 -0.74
C ASP A 9 13.78 -2.98 -1.35
N ASN A 10 13.38 -4.25 -1.54
CA ASN A 10 12.04 -4.61 -2.01
C ASN A 10 11.02 -4.79 -0.88
N ALA A 11 11.46 -5.07 0.36
CA ALA A 11 10.60 -5.26 1.53
C ALA A 11 9.47 -4.22 1.72
N PRO A 12 9.69 -2.90 1.53
CA PRO A 12 8.60 -1.92 1.63
C PRO A 12 7.54 -2.10 0.52
N MET A 13 7.97 -2.41 -0.71
CA MET A 13 7.05 -2.67 -1.82
C MET A 13 6.29 -3.97 -1.63
N GLU A 14 6.94 -5.05 -1.20
CA GLU A 14 6.29 -6.33 -0.88
C GLU A 14 5.21 -6.13 0.19
N SER A 15 5.53 -5.37 1.24
CA SER A 15 4.60 -5.05 2.33
C SER A 15 3.41 -4.22 1.83
N PHE A 16 3.65 -3.25 0.95
CA PHE A 16 2.59 -2.48 0.31
C PHE A 16 1.66 -3.37 -0.52
N TRP A 17 2.21 -4.21 -1.39
CA TRP A 17 1.42 -5.08 -2.26
C TRP A 17 0.58 -6.09 -1.46
N GLY A 18 1.15 -6.72 -0.43
CA GLY A 18 0.40 -7.63 0.43
C GLY A 18 -0.74 -6.93 1.18
N SER A 19 -0.56 -5.66 1.53
CA SER A 19 -1.60 -4.85 2.16
C SER A 19 -2.71 -4.51 1.18
N LEU A 20 -2.36 -4.00 0.00
CA LEU A 20 -3.30 -3.63 -1.05
C LEU A 20 -4.16 -4.83 -1.47
N THR A 21 -3.56 -5.99 -1.68
CA THR A 21 -4.32 -7.16 -2.11
C THR A 21 -5.24 -7.68 -1.00
N ASN A 22 -4.73 -7.78 0.22
CA ASN A 22 -5.50 -8.33 1.35
C ASN A 22 -6.61 -7.39 1.83
N GLU A 23 -6.41 -6.08 1.81
CA GLU A 23 -7.39 -5.12 2.35
C GLU A 23 -8.38 -4.63 1.28
N LEU A 24 -8.01 -4.61 0.00
CA LEU A 24 -8.84 -4.06 -1.08
C LEU A 24 -9.17 -5.09 -2.16
N VAL A 25 -8.15 -5.65 -2.83
CA VAL A 25 -8.37 -6.43 -4.06
C VAL A 25 -9.12 -7.73 -3.82
N HIS A 26 -8.86 -8.45 -2.73
CA HIS A 26 -9.55 -9.70 -2.43
C HIS A 26 -10.98 -9.50 -1.92
N HIS A 27 -11.33 -8.29 -1.50
CA HIS A 27 -12.67 -7.94 -1.00
C HIS A 27 -13.56 -7.27 -2.05
N HIS A 28 -13.04 -7.02 -3.25
CA HIS A 28 -13.76 -6.29 -4.28
C HIS A 28 -13.74 -7.01 -5.63
N SER A 29 -14.92 -7.15 -6.25
CA SER A 29 -15.05 -7.64 -7.62
C SER A 29 -15.23 -6.46 -8.56
N TYR A 30 -14.25 -6.20 -9.41
CA TYR A 30 -14.29 -5.07 -10.34
C TYR A 30 -14.98 -5.42 -11.65
N GLY A 31 -15.93 -4.60 -12.07
CA GLY A 31 -16.61 -4.76 -13.37
C GLY A 31 -15.80 -4.23 -14.54
N SER A 32 -14.84 -3.35 -14.29
CA SER A 32 -13.96 -2.78 -15.32
C SER A 32 -12.59 -2.42 -14.76
N ARG A 33 -11.60 -2.30 -15.66
CA ARG A 33 -10.25 -1.85 -15.30
C ARG A 33 -10.27 -0.43 -14.69
N PHE A 34 -11.08 0.47 -15.24
CA PHE A 34 -11.19 1.84 -14.76
C PHE A 34 -11.65 1.90 -13.30
N GLU A 35 -12.63 1.07 -12.94
CA GLU A 35 -13.14 0.96 -11.57
C GLU A 35 -12.07 0.47 -10.60
N ALA A 36 -11.26 -0.51 -11.01
CA ALA A 36 -10.11 -0.96 -10.25
C ALA A 36 -9.06 0.15 -10.07
N GLU A 37 -8.76 0.90 -11.13
CA GLU A 37 -7.81 2.01 -11.09
C GLU A 37 -8.25 3.13 -10.14
N VAL A 38 -9.54 3.49 -10.15
CA VAL A 38 -10.10 4.48 -9.21
C VAL A 38 -10.00 3.99 -7.77
N SER A 39 -10.41 2.74 -7.51
CA SER A 39 -10.41 2.17 -6.16
C SER A 39 -9.00 2.04 -5.58
N ILE A 40 -8.04 1.58 -6.40
CA ILE A 40 -6.63 1.49 -6.01
C ILE A 40 -6.06 2.89 -5.74
N ARG A 41 -6.39 3.89 -6.58
CA ARG A 41 -5.90 5.26 -6.40
C ARG A 41 -6.45 5.91 -5.14
N GLU A 42 -7.73 5.67 -4.83
CA GLU A 42 -8.34 6.15 -3.60
C GLU A 42 -7.69 5.49 -2.38
N TYR A 43 -7.54 4.16 -2.40
CA TYR A 43 -6.89 3.42 -1.33
C TYR A 43 -5.48 3.95 -1.06
N ILE A 44 -4.67 4.20 -2.09
CA ILE A 44 -3.30 4.73 -1.92
C ILE A 44 -3.32 6.13 -1.29
N ASN A 45 -4.10 7.05 -1.85
CA ASN A 45 -4.03 8.48 -1.50
C ASN A 45 -4.74 8.80 -0.18
N ILE A 46 -5.88 8.16 0.07
CA ILE A 46 -6.77 8.52 1.17
C ILE A 46 -6.56 7.59 2.37
N PHE A 47 -6.48 6.27 2.13
CA PHE A 47 -6.36 5.30 3.21
C PHE A 47 -4.90 5.04 3.58
N TYR A 48 -4.13 4.45 2.67
CA TYR A 48 -2.77 3.98 2.93
C TYR A 48 -1.85 5.11 3.38
N ASN A 49 -1.76 6.21 2.62
CA ASN A 49 -0.82 7.28 2.96
C ASN A 49 -1.27 8.12 4.17
N ARG A 50 -2.56 8.38 4.34
CA ARG A 50 -3.04 9.38 5.32
C ARG A 50 -3.56 8.77 6.62
N GLN A 51 -4.14 7.58 6.58
CA GLN A 51 -4.90 7.01 7.70
C GLN A 51 -4.29 5.74 8.26
N ARG A 52 -3.71 4.90 7.39
CA ARG A 52 -3.20 3.59 7.78
C ARG A 52 -2.03 3.74 8.75
N SER A 53 -2.19 3.25 9.96
CA SER A 53 -1.14 3.29 10.98
C SER A 53 -0.16 2.13 10.79
N HIS A 54 1.13 2.44 10.74
CA HIS A 54 2.17 1.41 10.62
C HIS A 54 2.92 1.30 11.95
N THR A 55 2.94 0.10 12.55
CA THR A 55 3.67 -0.17 13.81
C THR A 55 5.17 0.15 13.69
N ARG A 56 5.75 -0.13 12.51
CA ARG A 56 7.14 0.24 12.18
C ARG A 56 7.40 1.76 12.19
N LEU A 57 6.37 2.57 11.99
CA LEU A 57 6.43 4.03 12.01
C LEU A 57 6.00 4.62 13.36
N GLY A 58 5.91 3.81 14.42
CA GLY A 58 5.42 4.26 15.73
C GLY A 58 3.91 4.48 15.77
N ASN A 59 3.14 3.69 15.00
CA ASN A 59 1.69 3.84 14.82
C ASN A 59 1.29 5.16 14.16
N LEU A 60 2.20 5.79 13.41
CA LEU A 60 1.89 6.93 12.55
C LEU A 60 1.52 6.46 11.15
N SER A 61 0.75 7.29 10.45
CA SER A 61 0.52 7.09 9.02
C SER A 61 1.75 7.51 8.20
N PRO A 62 1.94 6.96 6.99
CA PRO A 62 3.06 7.31 6.14
C PRO A 62 3.22 8.82 5.93
N ALA A 63 2.11 9.56 5.77
CA ALA A 63 2.13 11.02 5.62
C ALA A 63 2.43 11.77 6.92
N ALA A 64 2.16 11.18 8.09
CA ALA A 64 2.45 11.80 9.39
C ALA A 64 3.89 11.52 9.88
N PHE A 65 4.53 10.48 9.36
CA PHE A 65 5.93 10.16 9.63
C PHE A 65 6.91 10.95 8.73
N ALA A 66 6.44 11.41 7.56
CA ALA A 66 7.24 12.07 6.53
C ALA A 66 7.74 13.47 6.93
#